data_AF-A0A7S2DAJ8-F1
#
_entry.id   AF-A0A7S2DAJ8-F1
#
_cell.length_a   1.000
_cell.length_b   1.000
_cell.length_c   1.000
_cell.angle_alpha   90.00
_cell.angle_beta   90.00
_cell.angle_gamma   90.00
#
_symmetry.space_group_name_H-M   'P 1'
#
loop_
_entity.id
_entity.type
_entity.pdbx_description
1 polymer ?
#
loop_
_entity_poly.entity_id
_entity_poly.type
_entity_poly.pdbx_seq_one_letter_code
_entity_poly.pdbx_strand_id
1 'polypeptide(L)'
;LDPLLDLQRAQTKLPRSHVVGSSPAAAAAKMNVALSKSAPADLALLPCEDWNLDDLAAVLTTLYHARNTSYQAVYQSTSDNRRMQAGGQHTTDLAELSSGWATDARAARSSDELMEVVRDARCYDAVMW
;
A
#
# COMPACT_ATOMS: atom_id res chain seq x y z
N LEU A 1 9.30 -5.32 -18.53
CA LEU A 1 9.52 -4.13 -17.66
C LEU A 1 10.88 -3.57 -18.03
N ASP A 2 10.99 -2.25 -18.22
CA ASP A 2 12.26 -1.57 -18.51
C ASP A 2 12.83 -1.02 -17.19
N PRO A 3 13.95 -1.60 -16.69
CA PRO A 3 14.52 -1.22 -15.40
C PRO A 3 14.90 0.27 -15.28
N LEU A 4 15.25 0.92 -16.40
CA LEU A 4 15.60 2.33 -16.42
C LEU A 4 14.38 3.23 -16.23
N LEU A 5 13.29 2.88 -16.91
CA LEU A 5 12.01 3.58 -16.76
C LEU A 5 11.45 3.43 -15.34
N ASP A 6 11.58 2.23 -14.75
CA ASP A 6 11.14 1.97 -13.39
C ASP A 6 11.96 2.73 -12.34
N LEU A 7 13.28 2.87 -12.54
CA LEU A 7 14.14 3.70 -11.68
C LEU A 7 13.78 5.18 -11.78
N GLN A 8 13.54 5.70 -12.98
CA GLN A 8 13.12 7.09 -13.17
C GLN A 8 11.77 7.37 -12.49
N ARG A 9 10.85 6.40 -12.55
CA ARG A 9 9.58 6.44 -11.80
C ARG A 9 9.81 6.42 -10.30
N ALA A 10 10.71 5.57 -9.80
CA ALA A 10 11.06 5.54 -8.38
C ALA A 10 11.63 6.89 -7.90
N GLN A 11 12.38 7.61 -8.73
CA GLN A 11 12.91 8.93 -8.40
C GLN A 11 11.89 10.07 -8.49
N THR A 12 10.79 9.89 -9.23
CA THR A 12 9.75 10.91 -9.42
C THR A 12 8.66 10.79 -8.35
N LYS A 13 8.67 11.69 -7.36
CA LYS A 13 7.79 11.60 -6.18
C LYS A 13 6.34 12.01 -6.39
N LEU A 14 6.01 12.72 -7.47
CA LEU A 14 4.69 13.31 -7.63
C LEU A 14 3.68 12.28 -8.18
N PRO A 15 2.63 11.92 -7.41
CA PRO A 15 1.55 11.11 -7.93
C PRO A 15 0.84 11.86 -9.06
N ARG A 16 0.43 11.11 -10.09
CA ARG A 16 -0.31 11.70 -11.23
C ARG A 16 -1.70 12.14 -10.76
N SER A 17 -2.22 13.24 -11.31
CA SER A 17 -3.48 13.85 -10.88
C SER A 17 -4.68 12.90 -10.84
N HIS A 18 -4.70 11.86 -11.69
CA HIS A 18 -5.79 10.88 -11.74
C HIS A 18 -5.80 9.88 -10.57
N VAL A 19 -4.75 9.81 -9.74
CA VAL A 19 -4.70 8.97 -8.53
C VAL A 19 -4.64 9.77 -7.23
N VAL A 20 -4.69 11.11 -7.29
CA VAL A 20 -4.71 11.97 -6.09
C VAL A 20 -6.12 12.10 -5.55
N GLY A 21 -6.38 11.59 -4.34
CA GLY A 21 -7.64 11.78 -3.60
C GLY A 21 -7.62 12.98 -2.65
N SER A 22 -8.79 13.51 -2.30
CA SER A 22 -8.93 14.57 -1.27
C SER A 22 -8.92 14.02 0.17
N SER A 23 -9.01 12.69 0.33
CA SER A 23 -8.94 11.95 1.58
C SER A 23 -8.39 10.55 1.30
N PRO A 24 -7.96 9.77 2.32
CA PRO A 24 -7.53 8.38 2.14
C PRO A 24 -8.60 7.51 1.46
N ALA A 25 -9.86 7.59 1.89
CA ALA A 25 -10.97 6.88 1.26
C ALA A 25 -11.17 7.29 -0.21
N ALA A 26 -11.08 8.60 -0.52
CA ALA A 26 -11.18 9.09 -1.89
C ALA A 26 -9.98 8.65 -2.76
N ALA A 27 -8.79 8.48 -2.17
CA ALA A 27 -7.63 7.92 -2.83
C ALA A 27 -7.86 6.43 -3.12
N ALA A 28 -8.35 5.65 -2.15
CA ALA A 28 -8.68 4.22 -2.30
C ALA A 28 -9.66 4.00 -3.46
N ALA A 29 -10.74 4.77 -3.52
CA ALA A 29 -11.72 4.69 -4.62
C ALA A 29 -11.09 4.99 -6.00
N LYS A 30 -10.21 6.00 -6.10
CA LYS A 30 -9.50 6.29 -7.36
C LYS A 30 -8.53 5.17 -7.75
N MET A 31 -7.89 4.55 -6.78
CA MET A 31 -6.95 3.45 -7.00
C MET A 31 -7.67 2.17 -7.44
N ASN A 32 -8.85 1.86 -6.89
CA ASN A 32 -9.70 0.78 -7.39
C ASN A 32 -9.94 0.93 -8.90
N VAL A 33 -10.32 2.13 -9.36
CA VAL A 33 -10.54 2.44 -10.79
C VAL A 33 -9.25 2.37 -11.62
N ALA A 34 -8.11 2.80 -11.07
CA ALA A 34 -6.83 2.79 -11.77
C ALA A 34 -6.29 1.36 -11.95
N LEU A 35 -6.41 0.53 -10.92
CA LEU A 35 -6.00 -0.87 -10.95
C LEU A 35 -6.89 -1.70 -11.88
N SER A 36 -8.20 -1.53 -11.83
CA SER A 36 -9.13 -2.28 -12.71
C SER A 36 -8.88 -2.04 -14.19
N LYS A 37 -8.29 -0.89 -14.55
CA LYS A 37 -7.91 -0.55 -15.94
C LYS A 37 -6.53 -1.03 -16.35
N SER A 38 -5.62 -1.22 -15.39
CA SER A 38 -4.21 -1.53 -15.66
C SER A 38 -3.83 -2.97 -15.37
N ALA A 39 -4.63 -3.68 -14.58
CA ALA A 39 -4.40 -5.09 -14.26
C ALA A 39 -4.58 -6.00 -15.48
N PRO A 40 -3.81 -7.11 -15.55
CA PRO A 40 -4.04 -8.18 -16.50
C PRO A 40 -5.48 -8.71 -16.42
N ALA A 41 -6.04 -9.13 -17.55
CA ALA A 41 -7.43 -9.60 -17.63
C ALA A 41 -7.68 -10.90 -16.84
N ASP A 42 -6.63 -11.67 -16.55
CA ASP A 42 -6.64 -12.90 -15.76
C ASP A 42 -6.40 -12.66 -14.26
N LEU A 43 -6.11 -11.41 -13.85
CA LEU A 43 -5.96 -11.05 -12.45
C LEU A 43 -7.31 -10.61 -11.88
N ALA A 44 -7.91 -11.46 -11.04
CA ALA A 44 -9.10 -11.11 -10.28
C ALA A 44 -8.74 -10.10 -9.19
N LEU A 45 -9.17 -8.85 -9.37
CA LEU A 45 -9.07 -7.81 -8.36
C LEU A 45 -10.34 -7.77 -7.50
N LEU A 46 -10.16 -7.55 -6.20
CA LEU A 46 -11.22 -7.21 -5.28
C LEU A 46 -11.15 -5.71 -4.96
N PRO A 47 -12.28 -4.99 -4.93
CA PRO A 47 -12.28 -3.60 -4.51
C PRO A 47 -11.91 -3.54 -3.01
N CYS A 48 -11.23 -2.46 -2.59
CA CYS A 48 -10.68 -2.35 -1.24
C CYS A 48 -11.70 -2.69 -0.14
N GLU A 49 -12.95 -2.25 -0.30
CA GLU A 49 -14.03 -2.45 0.66
C GLU A 49 -14.37 -3.92 0.95
N ASP A 50 -14.07 -4.83 0.01
CA ASP A 50 -14.33 -6.27 0.12
C ASP A 50 -13.18 -7.04 0.75
N TRP A 51 -12.04 -6.39 1.03
CA TRP A 51 -10.91 -7.02 1.70
C TRP A 51 -11.08 -7.06 3.22
N ASN A 52 -10.64 -8.16 3.84
CA ASN A 52 -10.41 -8.20 5.27
C ASN A 52 -8.94 -7.90 5.61
N LEU A 53 -8.68 -7.58 6.88
CA LEU A 53 -7.37 -7.15 7.35
C LEU A 53 -6.30 -8.25 7.28
N ASP A 54 -6.67 -9.50 7.47
CA ASP A 54 -5.73 -10.63 7.48
C ASP A 54 -5.23 -10.92 6.06
N ASP A 55 -6.14 -10.93 5.08
CA ASP A 55 -5.80 -11.09 3.67
C ASP A 55 -4.94 -9.92 3.16
N LEU A 56 -5.25 -8.69 3.57
CA LEU A 56 -4.40 -7.52 3.24
C LEU A 56 -3.00 -7.65 3.84
N ALA A 57 -2.86 -8.17 5.07
CA ALA A 57 -1.54 -8.40 5.66
C ALA A 57 -0.76 -9.48 4.89
N ALA A 58 -1.43 -10.52 4.38
CA ALA A 58 -0.81 -11.53 3.53
C ALA A 58 -0.35 -10.96 2.17
N VAL A 59 -1.16 -10.10 1.55
CA VAL A 59 -0.78 -9.38 0.33
C VAL A 59 0.43 -8.49 0.58
N LEU A 60 0.40 -7.67 1.63
CA LEU A 60 1.52 -6.78 1.99
C LEU A 60 2.80 -7.56 2.29
N THR A 61 2.70 -8.73 2.91
CA THR A 61 3.85 -9.63 3.12
C THR A 61 4.40 -10.16 1.79
N THR A 62 3.52 -10.53 0.85
CA THR A 62 3.93 -10.96 -0.49
C THR A 62 4.63 -9.84 -1.24
N LEU A 63 4.07 -8.63 -1.21
CA LEU A 63 4.66 -7.43 -1.81
C LEU A 63 6.00 -7.07 -1.17
N TYR A 64 6.12 -7.24 0.15
CA TYR A 64 7.38 -7.08 0.86
C TYR A 64 8.44 -7.99 0.23
N HIS A 65 8.18 -9.28 0.06
CA HIS A 65 9.17 -10.18 -0.54
C HIS A 65 9.44 -9.93 -2.03
N ALA A 66 8.45 -9.42 -2.78
CA ALA A 66 8.62 -9.10 -4.19
C ALA A 66 9.31 -7.75 -4.46
N ARG A 67 9.48 -6.90 -3.44
CA ARG A 67 9.99 -5.54 -3.61
C ARG A 67 11.42 -5.51 -4.13
N ASN A 68 11.74 -4.49 -4.94
CA ASN A 68 13.12 -4.18 -5.29
C ASN A 68 13.78 -3.37 -4.17
N THR A 69 14.78 -3.95 -3.51
CA THR A 69 15.51 -3.31 -2.40
C THR A 69 16.26 -2.04 -2.81
N SER A 70 16.66 -1.91 -4.07
CA SER A 70 17.32 -0.69 -4.56
C SER A 70 16.37 0.51 -4.63
N TYR A 71 15.10 0.29 -4.99
CA TYR A 71 14.08 1.36 -4.97
C TYR A 71 13.69 1.73 -3.54
N GLN A 72 13.69 0.77 -2.62
CA GLN A 72 13.47 1.05 -1.21
C GLN A 72 14.52 2.01 -0.63
N ALA A 73 15.78 1.90 -1.06
CA ALA A 73 16.83 2.85 -0.65
C ALA A 73 16.53 4.28 -1.16
N VAL A 74 15.98 4.43 -2.36
CA VAL A 74 15.52 5.72 -2.90
C VAL A 74 14.40 6.30 -2.04
N TYR A 75 13.43 5.47 -1.66
CA TYR A 75 12.28 5.91 -0.85
C TYR A 75 12.72 6.29 0.57
N GLN A 76 13.64 5.53 1.17
CA GLN A 76 14.21 5.79 2.49
C GLN A 76 15.02 7.07 2.55
N SER A 77 15.95 7.26 1.61
CA SER A 77 16.88 8.41 1.60
C SER A 77 16.19 9.77 1.46
N THR A 78 14.93 9.78 1.00
CA THR A 78 14.23 11.02 0.68
C THR A 78 12.91 11.20 1.44
N SER A 79 12.70 10.40 2.48
CA SER A 79 11.46 10.35 3.27
C SER A 79 10.19 10.28 2.43
N ASP A 80 10.21 9.41 1.43
CA ASP A 80 9.08 9.19 0.54
C ASP A 80 7.93 8.46 1.26
N ASN A 81 6.68 8.77 0.91
CA ASN A 81 5.50 8.08 1.46
C ASN A 81 5.34 6.66 0.92
N ARG A 82 6.11 6.28 -0.10
CA ARG A 82 6.22 4.93 -0.65
C ARG A 82 7.08 3.97 0.20
N ARG A 83 7.41 4.34 1.44
CA ARG A 83 8.15 3.50 2.39
C ARG A 83 7.21 2.56 3.13
N MET A 84 7.68 1.35 3.42
CA MET A 84 6.95 0.35 4.22
C MET A 84 6.63 0.95 5.59
N GLN A 85 5.38 0.78 6.01
CA GLN A 85 4.92 1.27 7.30
C GLN A 85 3.87 0.35 7.92
N ALA A 86 3.80 0.37 9.24
CA ALA A 86 2.75 -0.24 10.05
C ALA A 86 2.66 0.53 11.38
N GLY A 87 1.47 0.67 11.97
CA GLY A 87 1.31 1.40 13.24
C GLY A 87 1.83 2.84 13.21
N GLY A 88 1.81 3.50 12.05
CA GLY A 88 2.33 4.86 11.85
C GLY A 88 3.86 4.98 11.91
N GLN A 89 4.60 3.86 11.90
CA GLN A 89 6.07 3.83 11.90
C GLN A 89 6.59 3.25 10.59
N HIS A 90 7.66 3.86 10.05
CA HIS A 90 8.38 3.30 8.91
C HIS A 90 9.41 2.28 9.39
N THR A 91 9.42 1.11 8.74
CA THR A 91 10.42 0.08 9.02
C THR A 91 10.69 -0.77 7.79
N THR A 92 11.86 -1.38 7.76
CA THR A 92 12.25 -2.36 6.74
C THR A 92 12.22 -3.79 7.25
N ASP A 93 11.94 -3.98 8.54
CA ASP A 93 11.88 -5.26 9.19
C ASP A 93 10.46 -5.84 9.07
N LEU A 94 10.35 -7.05 8.52
CA LEU A 94 9.06 -7.71 8.32
C LEU A 94 8.37 -8.07 9.64
N ALA A 95 9.12 -8.42 10.68
CA ALA A 95 8.56 -8.75 11.98
C ALA A 95 7.94 -7.51 12.63
N GLU A 96 8.59 -6.36 12.50
CA GLU A 96 8.04 -5.08 12.96
C GLU A 96 6.78 -4.69 12.19
N LEU A 97 6.78 -4.81 10.85
CA LEU A 97 5.59 -4.58 10.02
C LEU A 97 4.43 -5.48 10.43
N SER A 98 4.69 -6.79 10.55
CA SER A 98 3.68 -7.79 10.91
C SER A 98 3.09 -7.53 12.30
N SER A 99 3.94 -7.16 13.26
CA SER A 99 3.52 -6.78 14.61
C SER A 99 2.67 -5.51 14.63
N GLY A 100 3.05 -4.50 13.84
CA GLY A 100 2.30 -3.26 13.66
C GLY A 100 0.92 -3.51 13.06
N TRP A 101 0.83 -4.26 11.96
CA TRP A 101 -0.46 -4.63 11.36
C TRP A 101 -1.32 -5.43 12.33
N ALA A 102 -0.76 -6.38 13.08
CA ALA A 102 -1.53 -7.11 14.08
C ALA A 102 -2.06 -6.18 15.20
N THR A 103 -1.30 -5.16 15.57
CA THR A 103 -1.69 -4.15 16.57
C THR A 103 -2.83 -3.27 16.04
N ASP A 104 -2.70 -2.74 14.84
CA ASP A 104 -3.73 -1.91 14.20
C ASP A 104 -5.04 -2.69 14.06
N ALA A 105 -4.97 -3.96 13.63
CA ALA A 105 -6.14 -4.82 13.50
C ALA A 105 -6.82 -5.08 14.85
N ARG A 106 -6.05 -5.29 15.93
CA ARG A 106 -6.62 -5.45 17.27
C ARG A 106 -7.28 -4.17 17.75
N ALA A 107 -6.67 -3.02 17.53
CA ALA A 107 -7.20 -1.72 17.93
C ALA A 107 -8.50 -1.39 17.17
N ALA A 108 -8.59 -1.74 15.89
CA ALA A 108 -9.75 -1.46 15.06
C ALA A 108 -11.00 -2.26 15.45
N ARG A 109 -10.88 -3.42 16.10
CA ARG A 109 -12.02 -4.29 16.49
C ARG A 109 -13.05 -3.61 17.38
N SER A 110 -12.72 -2.48 18.01
CA SER A 110 -13.67 -1.74 18.84
C SER A 110 -14.66 -0.87 18.04
N SER A 111 -14.47 -0.71 16.73
CA SER A 111 -15.34 0.13 15.89
C SER A 111 -15.27 -0.26 14.42
N ASP A 112 -16.42 -0.43 13.78
CA ASP A 112 -16.52 -0.70 12.34
C ASP A 112 -15.88 0.45 11.52
N GLU A 113 -16.02 1.70 11.97
CA GLU A 113 -15.37 2.85 11.33
C GLU A 113 -13.84 2.75 11.39
N LEU A 114 -13.28 2.28 12.52
CA LEU A 114 -11.84 2.06 12.62
C LEU A 114 -11.38 0.88 11.77
N MET A 115 -12.21 -0.16 11.63
CA MET A 115 -11.95 -1.28 10.72
C MET A 115 -11.85 -0.80 9.27
N GLU A 116 -12.77 0.08 8.83
CA GLU A 116 -12.74 0.68 7.50
C GLU A 116 -11.47 1.54 7.31
N VAL A 117 -11.13 2.39 8.29
CA VAL A 117 -9.93 3.23 8.22
C VAL A 117 -8.65 2.39 8.10
N VAL A 118 -8.51 1.33 8.92
CA VAL A 118 -7.32 0.46 8.88
C VAL A 118 -7.27 -0.35 7.59
N ARG A 119 -8.42 -0.82 7.08
CA ARG A 119 -8.51 -1.52 5.79
C ARG A 119 -8.06 -0.62 4.64
N ASP A 120 -8.64 0.56 4.55
CA ASP A 120 -8.36 1.52 3.48
C ASP A 120 -6.89 1.98 3.52
N ALA A 121 -6.32 2.15 4.71
CA ALA A 121 -4.89 2.43 4.89
C ALA A 121 -4.01 1.30 4.33
N ARG A 122 -4.35 0.03 4.59
CA ARG A 122 -3.59 -1.12 4.04
C ARG A 122 -3.74 -1.28 2.54
N CYS A 123 -4.93 -1.05 2.00
CA CYS A 123 -5.13 -1.02 0.55
C CYS A 123 -4.28 0.07 -0.09
N TYR A 124 -4.21 1.24 0.54
CA TYR A 124 -3.34 2.32 0.09
C TYR A 124 -1.87 1.91 0.14
N ASP A 125 -1.41 1.36 1.25
CA ASP A 125 -0.03 0.88 1.36
C ASP A 125 0.28 -0.21 0.32
N ALA A 126 -0.66 -1.09 -0.04
CA ALA A 126 -0.44 -2.15 -1.03
C ALA A 126 -0.13 -1.65 -2.45
N VAL A 127 -0.47 -0.40 -2.77
CA VAL A 127 -0.35 0.14 -4.13
C VAL A 127 0.66 1.28 -4.25
N MET A 128 1.36 1.59 -3.16
CA MET A 128 2.32 2.70 -3.09
C MET A 128 3.79 2.27 -3.36
N TRP A 129 4.05 1.20 -4.13
CA TRP A 129 5.42 0.66 -4.37
C TRP A 129 5.99 0.92 -5.77
#